data_AF-A0A447MVP8-F1
#
_entry.id   AF-A0A447MVP8-F1
#
_cell.length_a   1.000
_cell.length_b   1.000
_cell.length_c   1.000
_cell.angle_alpha   90.00
_cell.angle_beta   90.00
_cell.angle_gamma   90.00
#
_symmetry.space_group_name_H-M   'P 1'
#
loop_
_entity.id
_entity.type
_entity.pdbx_description
1 polymer ?
#
loop_
_entity_poly.entity_id
_entity_poly.type
_entity_poly.pdbx_seq_one_letter_code
_entity_poly.pdbx_strand_id
1 'polypeptide(L)'
;MIGRDHLDSGSVASPNRETEAMRDGSDAVSDWPLLNALLNTASGATWVSLHHGGGVGMGFSQHAGMVIVCDGTDEAAARIRRVLHNDPATGVMRHADAGYDLAVECAVEQGLNLPMVAATQGKG
;
A
#
# COMPACT_ATOMS: atom_id res chain seq x y z
N MET A 1 -15.03 -2.31 13.05
CA MET A 1 -13.60 -2.18 12.73
C MET A 1 -13.45 -2.38 11.23
N ILE A 2 -12.56 -1.64 10.58
CA ILE A 2 -12.26 -1.77 9.15
C ILE A 2 -10.82 -2.26 9.04
N GLY A 3 -10.62 -3.35 8.30
CA GLY A 3 -9.31 -3.91 8.01
C GLY A 3 -9.38 -4.73 6.73
N ARG A 4 -8.27 -5.41 6.42
CA ARG A 4 -8.13 -6.26 5.25
C ARG A 4 -7.16 -7.41 5.52
N ASP A 5 -7.12 -8.37 4.61
CA ASP A 5 -6.00 -9.31 4.55
C ASP A 5 -4.70 -8.55 4.21
N HIS A 6 -3.56 -9.20 4.44
CA HIS A 6 -2.24 -8.70 4.05
C HIS A 6 -2.02 -8.75 2.53
N LEU A 7 -2.90 -9.45 1.78
CA LEU A 7 -2.86 -9.56 0.31
C LEU A 7 -3.62 -8.41 -0.32
N ASP A 8 -2.95 -7.27 -0.41
CA ASP A 8 -3.48 -6.06 -1.05
C ASP A 8 -2.38 -5.36 -1.86
N SER A 9 -2.81 -4.54 -2.80
CA SER A 9 -2.02 -3.87 -3.84
C SER A 9 -0.71 -3.22 -3.37
N GLY A 10 -0.66 -2.67 -2.15
CA GLY A 10 0.52 -2.01 -1.60
C GLY A 10 1.21 -2.76 -0.46
N SER A 11 0.67 -3.90 -0.03
CA SER A 11 0.99 -4.45 1.29
C SER A 11 1.69 -5.80 1.27
N VAL A 12 2.13 -6.29 0.12
CA VAL A 12 2.82 -7.58 0.00
C VAL A 12 3.89 -7.55 -1.09
N ALA A 13 5.02 -8.19 -0.78
CA ALA A 13 5.99 -8.67 -1.76
C ALA A 13 6.01 -10.20 -1.67
N SER A 14 5.63 -10.87 -2.76
CA SER A 14 5.59 -12.34 -2.87
C SER A 14 5.82 -12.76 -4.33
N PRO A 15 7.08 -13.02 -4.74
CA PRO A 15 7.45 -13.30 -6.14
C PRO A 15 6.80 -14.55 -6.76
N ASN A 16 6.26 -15.45 -5.94
CA ASN A 16 5.59 -16.67 -6.40
C ASN A 16 4.06 -16.55 -6.33
N ARG A 17 3.54 -15.32 -6.15
CA ARG A 17 2.10 -15.04 -6.01
C ARG A 17 1.76 -13.59 -6.34
N GLU A 18 1.56 -12.70 -5.35
CA GLU A 18 1.02 -11.35 -5.59
C GLU A 18 1.92 -10.42 -6.40
N THR A 19 3.23 -10.66 -6.39
CA THR A 19 4.20 -9.85 -7.14
C THR A 19 4.95 -10.69 -8.17
N GLU A 20 4.39 -11.82 -8.57
CA GLU A 20 4.94 -12.64 -9.65
C GLU A 20 4.85 -11.90 -10.99
N ALA A 21 5.98 -11.85 -11.70
CA ALA A 21 6.11 -11.28 -13.03
C ALA A 21 5.64 -9.82 -13.12
N MET A 22 6.13 -8.98 -12.20
CA MET A 22 5.94 -7.53 -12.30
C MET A 22 6.51 -7.03 -13.63
N ARG A 23 5.85 -6.05 -14.26
CA ARG A 23 6.21 -5.51 -15.60
C ARG A 23 7.69 -5.10 -15.71
N ASP A 24 8.26 -4.59 -14.63
CA ASP A 24 9.63 -4.10 -14.52
C ASP A 24 10.61 -5.11 -13.88
N GLY A 25 10.13 -6.30 -13.50
CA GLY A 25 10.92 -7.33 -12.81
C GLY A 25 11.19 -7.04 -11.32
N SER A 26 10.45 -6.12 -10.71
CA SER A 26 10.58 -5.74 -9.29
C SER A 26 9.97 -6.75 -8.30
N ASP A 27 9.71 -7.99 -8.73
CA ASP A 27 8.98 -9.03 -8.03
C ASP A 27 9.40 -9.19 -6.55
N ALA A 28 10.70 -9.19 -6.28
CA ALA A 28 11.30 -9.45 -4.97
C ALA A 28 11.55 -8.19 -4.11
N VAL A 29 11.21 -7.00 -4.59
CA VAL A 29 11.42 -5.76 -3.83
C VAL A 29 10.43 -5.69 -2.66
N SER A 30 10.94 -5.82 -1.43
CA SER A 30 10.12 -5.86 -0.21
C SER A 30 10.05 -4.54 0.56
N ASP A 31 10.58 -3.45 0.00
CA ASP A 31 10.46 -2.12 0.62
C ASP A 31 8.99 -1.67 0.75
N TRP A 32 8.16 -1.99 -0.25
CA TRP A 32 6.75 -1.58 -0.33
C TRP A 32 5.88 -2.02 0.87
N PRO A 33 5.81 -3.31 1.25
CA PRO A 33 5.06 -3.70 2.44
C PRO A 33 5.61 -3.08 3.74
N LEU A 34 6.92 -2.86 3.84
CA LEU A 34 7.52 -2.17 4.99
C LEU A 34 7.06 -0.70 5.05
N LEU A 35 7.10 0.01 3.93
CA LEU A 35 6.59 1.38 3.81
C LEU A 35 5.08 1.47 4.06
N ASN A 36 4.30 0.49 3.60
CA ASN A 36 2.87 0.41 3.88
C ASN A 36 2.60 0.33 5.40
N ALA A 37 3.34 -0.50 6.13
CA ALA A 37 3.22 -0.59 7.59
C ALA A 37 3.64 0.71 8.29
N LEU A 38 4.78 1.30 7.89
CA LEU A 38 5.26 2.57 8.46
C LEU A 38 4.25 3.70 8.20
N LEU A 39 3.70 3.79 7.00
CA LEU A 39 2.73 4.82 6.64
C LEU A 39 1.40 4.63 7.34
N ASN A 40 0.90 3.39 7.49
CA ASN A 40 -0.31 3.12 8.28
C ASN A 40 -0.13 3.48 9.75
N THR A 41 1.06 3.20 10.30
CA THR A 41 1.42 3.62 11.67
C THR A 41 1.39 5.14 11.80
N ALA A 42 2.04 5.86 10.88
CA ALA A 42 2.04 7.32 10.85
C ALA A 42 0.65 7.94 10.60
N SER A 43 -0.19 7.25 9.82
CA SER A 43 -1.54 7.73 9.45
C SER A 43 -2.53 7.61 10.62
N GLY A 44 -2.27 6.70 11.55
CA GLY A 44 -3.07 6.48 12.76
C GLY A 44 -3.98 5.25 12.70
N ALA A 45 -3.54 4.17 12.04
CA ALA A 45 -4.22 2.88 12.18
C ALA A 45 -4.26 2.46 13.66
N THR A 46 -5.29 1.71 14.07
CA THR A 46 -5.42 1.27 15.46
C THR A 46 -4.40 0.18 15.80
N TRP A 47 -4.14 -0.72 14.85
CA TRP A 47 -2.95 -1.58 14.89
C TRP A 47 -2.43 -1.86 13.49
N VAL A 48 -1.13 -2.15 13.47
CA VAL A 48 -0.36 -2.48 12.26
C VAL A 48 0.46 -3.73 12.55
N SER A 49 0.57 -4.61 11.57
CA SER A 49 1.35 -5.84 11.64
C SER A 49 2.32 -5.93 10.45
N LEU A 50 3.53 -6.43 10.70
CA LEU A 50 4.50 -6.81 9.68
C LEU A 50 4.84 -8.27 9.87
N HIS A 51 4.54 -9.08 8.85
CA HIS A 51 4.67 -10.52 8.90
C HIS A 51 5.55 -11.04 7.75
N HIS A 52 6.04 -12.27 7.94
CA HIS A 52 6.86 -12.98 6.99
C HIS A 52 6.24 -14.35 6.67
N GLY A 53 6.30 -14.74 5.39
CA GLY A 53 6.00 -16.09 4.90
C GLY A 53 4.53 -16.50 4.92
N GLY A 54 3.60 -15.55 5.08
CA GLY A 54 2.17 -15.83 4.94
C GLY A 54 1.84 -16.31 3.53
N GLY A 55 1.00 -17.35 3.44
CA GLY A 55 0.55 -17.94 2.18
C GLY A 55 1.55 -18.89 1.52
N VAL A 56 2.76 -18.39 1.23
CA VAL A 56 3.79 -19.10 0.44
C VAL A 56 4.93 -19.71 1.26
N GLY A 57 4.89 -19.57 2.59
CA GLY A 57 5.87 -20.17 3.50
C GLY A 57 7.11 -19.31 3.74
N MET A 58 7.94 -19.76 4.69
CA MET A 58 9.16 -19.07 5.11
C MET A 58 10.09 -18.82 3.92
N GLY A 59 10.64 -17.62 3.85
CA GLY A 59 11.55 -17.16 2.79
C GLY A 59 10.87 -16.51 1.59
N PHE A 60 9.55 -16.64 1.41
CA PHE A 60 8.90 -16.32 0.13
C PHE A 60 7.94 -15.11 0.12
N SER A 61 7.68 -14.51 1.28
CA SER A 61 6.88 -13.27 1.32
C SER A 61 7.20 -12.37 2.52
N GLN A 62 7.02 -11.07 2.31
CA GLN A 62 6.98 -10.05 3.36
C GLN A 62 5.72 -9.21 3.14
N HIS A 63 4.93 -8.98 4.18
CA HIS A 63 3.63 -8.34 4.01
C HIS A 63 3.13 -7.62 5.28
N ALA A 64 2.30 -6.61 5.06
CA ALA A 64 1.77 -5.71 6.08
C ALA A 64 0.25 -5.81 6.20
N GLY A 65 -0.23 -5.73 7.43
CA GLY A 65 -1.63 -5.67 7.77
C GLY A 65 -1.91 -4.40 8.56
N MET A 66 -3.13 -3.90 8.42
CA MET A 66 -3.61 -2.73 9.16
C MET A 66 -5.06 -2.94 9.53
N VAL A 67 -5.47 -2.35 10.64
CA VAL A 67 -6.89 -2.22 11.01
C VAL A 67 -7.10 -0.88 11.70
N ILE A 68 -8.25 -0.27 11.45
CA ILE A 68 -8.70 0.96 12.09
C ILE A 68 -10.09 0.80 12.72
N VAL A 69 -10.24 1.31 13.93
CA VAL A 69 -11.51 1.33 14.67
C VAL A 69 -12.31 2.59 14.31
N CYS A 70 -13.59 2.39 14.00
CA CYS A 70 -14.58 3.45 13.81
C CYS A 70 -15.44 3.52 15.08
N ASP A 71 -14.99 4.27 16.08
CA ASP A 71 -15.68 4.40 17.38
C ASP A 71 -16.68 5.58 17.43
N GLY A 72 -16.86 6.30 16.32
CA GLY A 72 -17.77 7.44 16.21
C GLY A 72 -17.19 8.78 16.66
N THR A 73 -15.92 8.82 17.07
CA THR A 73 -15.23 10.06 17.48
C THR A 73 -14.70 10.88 16.29
N ASP A 74 -14.57 12.19 16.47
CA ASP A 74 -13.95 13.08 15.48
C ASP A 74 -12.47 12.74 15.28
N GLU A 75 -11.78 12.29 16.33
CA GLU A 75 -10.40 11.81 16.27
C GLU A 75 -10.29 10.57 15.38
N ALA A 76 -11.20 9.60 15.53
CA ALA A 76 -11.26 8.44 14.65
C ALA A 76 -11.58 8.86 13.21
N ALA A 77 -12.52 9.79 12.99
CA ALA A 77 -12.84 10.28 11.65
C ALA A 77 -11.60 10.90 10.96
N ALA A 78 -10.76 11.63 11.69
CA ALA A 78 -9.51 12.19 11.16
C ALA A 78 -8.48 11.11 10.79
N ARG A 79 -8.33 10.07 11.63
CA ARG A 79 -7.43 8.93 11.34
C ARG A 79 -7.94 8.12 10.15
N ILE A 80 -9.24 7.82 10.09
CA ILE A 80 -9.88 7.07 9.01
C ILE A 80 -9.64 7.74 7.66
N ARG A 81 -9.82 9.06 7.56
CA ARG A 81 -9.57 9.80 6.31
C ARG A 81 -8.15 9.62 5.78
N ARG A 82 -7.14 9.65 6.65
CA ARG A 82 -5.73 9.47 6.24
C ARG A 82 -5.43 8.01 5.93
N VAL A 83 -5.82 7.12 6.84
CA VAL A 83 -5.49 5.70 6.79
C VAL A 83 -6.13 5.04 5.57
N LEU A 84 -7.43 5.25 5.34
CA LEU A 84 -8.13 4.66 4.18
C LEU A 84 -7.84 5.36 2.85
N HIS A 85 -7.10 6.47 2.87
CA HIS A 85 -6.52 7.06 1.65
C HIS A 85 -5.12 6.49 1.41
N ASN A 86 -4.24 6.59 2.40
CA ASN A 86 -2.82 6.25 2.29
C ASN A 86 -2.60 4.76 2.06
N ASP A 87 -3.37 3.88 2.71
CA ASP A 87 -3.20 2.43 2.58
C ASP A 87 -3.37 1.96 1.12
N PRO A 88 -4.52 2.16 0.45
CA PRO A 88 -4.65 1.81 -0.97
C PRO A 88 -3.79 2.69 -1.89
N ALA A 89 -3.53 3.96 -1.55
CA ALA A 89 -2.67 4.82 -2.35
C ALA A 89 -1.23 4.29 -2.46
N THR A 90 -0.73 3.58 -1.44
CA THR A 90 0.58 2.90 -1.56
C THR A 90 0.59 1.80 -2.61
N GLY A 91 -0.55 1.14 -2.83
CA GLY A 91 -0.70 0.15 -3.89
C GLY A 91 -0.72 0.78 -5.29
N VAL A 92 -1.40 1.91 -5.44
CA VAL A 92 -1.35 2.71 -6.68
C VAL A 92 0.07 3.21 -6.93
N MET A 93 0.74 3.78 -5.92
CA MET A 93 2.14 4.20 -5.99
C MET A 93 3.06 3.08 -6.46
N ARG A 94 2.99 1.91 -5.83
CA ARG A 94 3.83 0.75 -6.15
C ARG A 94 3.67 0.30 -7.60
N HIS A 95 2.44 0.21 -8.10
CA HIS A 95 2.18 -0.25 -9.47
C HIS A 95 2.45 0.85 -10.51
N ALA A 96 2.28 2.13 -10.16
CA ALA A 96 2.69 3.23 -11.02
C ALA A 96 4.22 3.26 -11.17
N ASP A 97 4.97 3.03 -10.09
CA ASP A 97 6.43 2.90 -10.10
C ASP A 97 6.90 1.75 -10.99
N ALA A 98 6.24 0.59 -10.91
CA ALA A 98 6.49 -0.56 -11.79
C ALA A 98 6.03 -0.35 -13.26
N GLY A 99 5.49 0.83 -13.59
CA GLY A 99 5.13 1.22 -14.96
C GLY A 99 3.78 0.69 -15.45
N TYR A 100 2.81 0.41 -14.59
CA TYR A 100 1.45 0.05 -15.01
C TYR A 100 0.62 1.30 -15.34
N ASP A 101 0.18 1.42 -16.59
CA ASP A 101 -0.51 2.61 -17.10
C ASP A 101 -1.80 2.91 -16.33
N LEU A 102 -2.60 1.87 -16.00
CA LEU A 102 -3.81 2.02 -15.17
C LEU A 102 -3.52 2.58 -13.76
N ALA A 103 -2.36 2.26 -13.18
CA ALA A 103 -1.99 2.79 -11.88
C ALA A 103 -1.54 4.25 -11.99
N VAL A 104 -0.84 4.61 -13.07
CA VAL A 104 -0.50 6.00 -13.37
C VAL A 104 -1.77 6.84 -13.59
N GLU A 105 -2.73 6.34 -14.36
CA GLU A 105 -4.03 6.99 -14.57
C GLU A 105 -4.77 7.19 -13.25
N CYS A 106 -4.88 6.15 -12.43
CA CYS A 106 -5.49 6.23 -11.10
C CYS A 106 -4.78 7.26 -10.21
N ALA A 107 -3.45 7.31 -10.22
CA ALA A 107 -2.68 8.29 -9.45
C ALA A 107 -3.02 9.73 -9.88
N VAL A 108 -3.19 9.97 -11.18
CA VAL A 108 -3.58 11.29 -11.71
C VAL A 108 -5.03 11.64 -11.36
N GLU A 109 -5.96 10.69 -11.46
CA GLU A 109 -7.37 10.88 -11.14
C GLU A 109 -7.59 11.19 -9.65
N GLN A 110 -6.85 10.50 -8.78
CA GLN A 110 -6.96 10.66 -7.32
C GLN A 110 -6.04 11.77 -6.78
N GLY A 111 -5.28 12.45 -7.63
CA GLY A 111 -4.38 13.55 -7.22
C GLY A 111 -3.26 13.10 -6.30
N LEU A 112 -2.71 11.90 -6.50
CA LEU A 112 -1.60 11.40 -5.70
C LEU A 112 -0.31 12.16 -6.02
N ASN A 113 0.47 12.51 -4.99
CA ASN A 113 1.78 13.13 -5.17
C ASN A 113 2.86 12.04 -5.30
N LEU A 114 3.19 11.66 -6.54
CA LEU A 114 4.24 10.68 -6.85
C LEU A 114 5.44 11.39 -7.50
N PRO A 115 6.49 11.77 -6.73
CA PRO A 115 7.54 12.69 -7.19
C PRO A 115 8.26 12.29 -8.48
N MET A 116 8.39 10.99 -8.72
CA MET A 116 9.11 10.45 -9.89
C MET A 116 8.18 10.12 -11.07
N VAL A 117 6.87 10.16 -10.89
CA VAL A 117 5.89 9.91 -11.96
C VAL A 117 5.50 11.25 -12.58
N ALA A 118 6.06 11.56 -13.74
CA ALA A 118 5.87 12.86 -14.40
C ALA A 118 4.39 13.26 -14.59
N ALA A 119 3.51 12.29 -14.86
CA ALA A 119 2.08 12.51 -15.07
C ALA A 119 1.35 13.08 -13.84
N THR A 120 1.88 12.86 -12.63
CA THR A 120 1.29 13.40 -11.39
C THR A 120 1.85 14.77 -11.01
N GLN A 121 2.84 15.29 -11.74
CA GLN A 121 3.46 16.58 -11.49
C GLN A 121 2.72 17.68 -12.27
N GLY A 122 2.41 18.81 -11.62
CA GLY A 122 1.84 20.00 -12.30
C GLY A 122 0.32 20.21 -12.18
N LYS A 123 -0.34 19.63 -11.17
CA LYS A 123 -1.74 19.97 -10.80
C LYS A 123 -1.85 20.47 -9.35
N GLY A 124 -0.85 21.23 -8.89
CA GLY A 124 -0.88 21.95 -7.61
C GLY A 124 -1.47 23.34 -7.74
#